data_AF-A0A6G0MIM4-F1
#
_entry.id   AF-A0A6G0MIM4-F1
#
_cell.length_a   1.000
_cell.length_b   1.000
_cell.length_c   1.000
_cell.angle_alpha   90.00
_cell.angle_beta   90.00
_cell.angle_gamma   90.00
#
_symmetry.space_group_name_H-M   'P 1'
#
loop_
_entity.id
_entity.type
_entity.pdbx_description
1 polymer ?
#
loop_
_entity_poly.entity_id
_entity_poly.type
_entity_poly.pdbx_seq_one_letter_code
_entity_poly.pdbx_strand_id
1 'polypeptide(L)'
;MPEDSAGQKTGSLACRVNGVLAAWAKPDSGAEVSVVTPHLLQELRAKGQWLQCRDLQQWESIKGIAAAPMVIKQEVKLDLRFDTINGGLTLKNLTCWVVSDGLPPGMGDILLSEGVVERLEYNAQALLDQARSVRDVYDMDENVAPPGVRSVLAYAAATTIHPEPTPAEEELQPDEEQRCFPDIDVTQDREEARALEWGILEGKLDEAANLGCSAEFRAKLAELLSEYRDVFRIKLGRDPPVDMPPLKVTLKPDAVPVRCKARRYAPEHRAFMKKHDQELIDAGLCYRNPHSK
;
A
#
# COMPACT_ATOMS: atom_id res chain seq x y z
N MET A 1 34.72 -1.65 43.07
CA MET A 1 34.21 -0.50 42.29
C MET A 1 34.03 -0.98 40.86
N PRO A 2 32.84 -1.46 40.48
CA PRO A 2 32.58 -1.79 39.09
C PRO A 2 32.00 -0.56 38.39
N GLU A 3 32.66 -0.14 37.32
CA GLU A 3 32.13 0.80 36.34
C GLU A 3 31.02 0.10 35.56
N ASP A 4 29.80 0.62 35.69
CA ASP A 4 28.61 0.13 35.02
C ASP A 4 28.48 0.84 33.68
N SER A 5 29.31 0.46 32.70
CA SER A 5 29.16 0.91 31.32
C SER A 5 28.08 0.08 30.62
N ALA A 6 26.82 0.26 31.04
CA ALA A 6 25.66 -0.24 30.32
C ALA A 6 25.45 0.64 29.08
N GLY A 7 25.84 0.12 27.92
CA GLY A 7 25.58 0.77 26.63
C GLY A 7 24.13 1.21 26.54
N GLN A 8 23.91 2.53 26.38
CA GLN A 8 22.60 3.11 26.13
C GLN A 8 21.98 2.40 24.92
N LYS A 9 20.95 1.58 25.17
CA LYS A 9 20.11 1.03 24.11
C LYS A 9 19.35 2.20 23.50
N THR A 10 19.85 2.71 22.39
CA THR A 10 19.34 3.88 21.67
C THR A 10 17.91 3.62 21.17
N GLY A 11 16.91 4.26 21.79
CA GLY A 11 15.57 4.39 21.22
C GLY A 11 14.41 4.57 22.20
N SER A 12 14.32 3.73 23.24
CA SER A 12 13.19 3.75 24.18
C SER A 12 13.50 4.57 25.44
N LEU A 13 12.54 5.36 25.88
CA LEU A 13 12.62 6.24 27.04
C LEU A 13 12.01 5.55 28.26
N ALA A 14 12.74 5.55 29.38
CA ALA A 14 12.22 5.05 30.64
C ALA A 14 11.10 5.97 31.17
N CYS A 15 9.99 5.38 31.59
CA CYS A 15 8.87 6.13 32.14
C CYS A 15 8.19 5.39 33.30
N ARG A 16 7.35 6.13 34.03
CA ARG A 16 6.50 5.61 35.09
C ARG A 16 5.03 5.76 34.70
N VAL A 17 4.33 4.63 34.62
CA VAL A 17 2.93 4.52 34.21
C VAL A 17 2.03 4.58 35.44
N ASN A 18 1.05 5.48 35.41
CA ASN A 18 0.09 5.77 36.49
C ASN A 18 0.77 5.94 37.87
N GLY A 19 2.03 6.39 37.90
CA GLY A 19 2.80 6.56 39.13
C GLY A 19 3.28 5.27 39.82
N VAL A 20 2.98 4.07 39.30
CA VAL A 20 3.18 2.82 40.05
C VAL A 20 4.01 1.74 39.34
N LEU A 21 4.13 1.81 38.02
CA LEU A 21 4.83 0.80 37.22
C LEU A 21 5.92 1.46 36.37
N ALA A 22 7.12 0.89 36.37
CA ALA A 22 8.19 1.31 35.47
C ALA A 22 7.99 0.62 34.11
N ALA A 23 8.14 1.37 33.03
CA ALA A 23 7.95 0.89 31.67
C ALA A 23 8.88 1.61 30.70
N TRP A 24 8.90 1.14 29.45
CA TRP A 24 9.65 1.75 28.36
C TRP A 24 8.70 2.27 27.29
N ALA A 25 8.76 3.56 26.99
CA ALA A 25 7.98 4.20 25.94
C ALA A 25 8.89 4.68 24.82
N LYS A 26 8.53 4.42 23.56
CA LYS A 26 9.31 4.84 22.41
C LYS A 26 8.54 5.86 21.58
N PRO A 27 9.11 7.06 21.32
CA PRO A 27 8.57 7.99 20.33
C PRO A 27 8.60 7.36 18.93
N ASP A 28 7.46 7.37 18.25
CA ASP A 28 7.33 6.89 16.88
C ASP A 28 6.56 7.90 16.05
N SER A 29 7.29 8.74 15.31
CA SER A 29 6.69 9.73 14.40
C SER A 29 6.01 9.09 13.19
N GLY A 30 6.18 7.78 12.96
CA GLY A 30 5.47 7.04 11.94
C GLY A 30 4.14 6.43 12.41
N ALA A 31 3.82 6.55 13.71
CA ALA A 31 2.60 5.98 14.28
C ALA A 31 1.54 7.07 14.43
N GLU A 32 0.36 6.88 13.85
CA GLU A 32 -0.77 7.83 14.03
C GLU A 32 -1.39 7.72 15.43
N VAL A 33 -1.38 6.52 16.01
CA VAL A 33 -2.00 6.23 17.32
C VAL A 33 -1.00 5.58 18.27
N SER A 34 -1.05 6.00 19.54
CA SER A 34 -0.21 5.44 20.59
C SER A 34 -0.70 4.03 20.94
N VAL A 35 0.22 3.08 21.09
CA VAL A 35 -0.12 1.67 21.38
C VAL A 35 0.57 1.16 22.63
N VAL A 36 -0.04 0.18 23.28
CA VAL A 36 0.44 -0.41 24.54
C VAL A 36 0.25 -1.93 24.56
N THR A 37 1.21 -2.64 25.17
CA THR A 37 1.16 -4.09 25.29
C THR A 37 0.13 -4.57 26.34
N PRO A 38 -0.56 -5.71 26.12
CA PRO A 38 -1.47 -6.29 27.11
C PRO A 38 -0.78 -6.64 28.43
N HIS A 39 0.49 -7.03 28.35
CA HIS A 39 1.30 -7.40 29.50
C HIS A 39 1.40 -6.23 30.49
N LEU A 40 1.66 -5.01 30.00
CA LEU A 40 1.71 -3.82 30.84
C LEU A 40 0.38 -3.57 31.58
N LEU A 41 -0.75 -3.77 30.89
CA LEU A 41 -2.08 -3.61 31.49
C LEU A 41 -2.34 -4.67 32.57
N GLN A 42 -1.91 -5.91 32.36
CA GLN A 42 -2.02 -6.97 33.36
C GLN A 42 -1.22 -6.63 34.62
N GLU A 43 -0.01 -6.11 34.48
CA GLU A 43 0.83 -5.70 35.61
C GLU A 43 0.25 -4.52 36.38
N LEU A 44 -0.30 -3.53 35.68
CA LEU A 44 -0.98 -2.39 36.31
C LEU A 44 -2.19 -2.87 37.14
N ARG A 45 -3.00 -3.79 36.60
CA ARG A 45 -4.13 -4.39 37.33
C ARG A 45 -3.68 -5.20 38.53
N ALA A 46 -2.59 -5.98 38.40
CA ALA A 46 -2.00 -6.72 39.51
C ALA A 46 -1.51 -5.82 40.65
N LYS A 47 -1.09 -4.59 40.33
CA LYS A 47 -0.76 -3.52 41.29
C LYS A 47 -1.98 -2.75 41.82
N GLY A 48 -3.20 -3.23 41.55
CA GLY A 48 -4.45 -2.64 42.05
C GLY A 48 -4.86 -1.34 41.35
N GLN A 49 -4.30 -1.04 40.17
CA GLN A 49 -4.72 0.13 39.41
C GLN A 49 -6.06 -0.08 38.73
N TRP A 50 -6.95 0.91 38.88
CA TRP A 50 -8.15 1.02 38.08
C TRP A 50 -7.80 1.61 36.71
N LEU A 51 -8.02 0.85 35.64
CA LEU A 51 -7.76 1.29 34.27
C LEU A 51 -9.05 1.68 33.57
N GLN A 52 -9.08 2.87 32.98
CA GLN A 52 -10.17 3.31 32.11
C GLN A 52 -10.03 2.67 30.74
N CYS A 53 -10.50 1.42 30.61
CA CYS A 53 -10.56 0.72 29.34
C CYS A 53 -11.92 0.95 28.67
N ARG A 54 -11.91 1.19 27.35
CA ARG A 54 -13.11 1.29 26.52
C ARG A 54 -12.99 0.30 25.37
N ASP A 55 -14.01 -0.52 25.19
CA ASP A 55 -14.12 -1.38 24.02
C ASP A 55 -14.46 -0.53 22.79
N LEU A 56 -13.75 -0.75 21.69
CA LEU A 56 -13.98 -0.05 20.43
C LEU A 56 -15.18 -0.68 19.72
N GLN A 57 -16.14 0.14 19.27
CA GLN A 57 -17.38 -0.34 18.63
C GLN A 57 -17.14 -0.96 17.25
N GLN A 58 -16.07 -0.57 16.58
CA GLN A 58 -15.58 -1.18 15.35
C GLN A 58 -14.19 -1.77 15.62
N TRP A 59 -13.97 -3.00 15.17
CA TRP A 59 -12.69 -3.66 15.30
C TRP A 59 -11.72 -3.06 14.31
N GLU A 60 -10.72 -2.33 14.80
CA GLU A 60 -9.72 -1.71 13.96
C GLU A 60 -8.60 -2.71 13.69
N SER A 61 -8.29 -2.96 12.41
CA SER A 61 -7.16 -3.82 12.05
C SER A 61 -5.91 -2.98 11.83
N ILE A 62 -4.86 -3.20 12.62
CA ILE A 62 -3.52 -2.70 12.35
C ILE A 62 -2.87 -3.61 11.32
N LYS A 63 -2.54 -3.13 10.13
CA LYS A 63 -1.68 -3.85 9.19
C LYS A 63 -0.28 -3.24 9.22
N GLY A 64 0.73 -4.06 9.46
CA GLY A 64 2.11 -3.66 9.25
C GLY A 64 2.60 -3.94 7.83
N ILE A 65 3.68 -3.28 7.40
CA ILE A 65 4.31 -3.44 6.08
C ILE A 65 4.73 -4.91 5.79
N ALA A 66 4.81 -5.77 6.81
CA ALA A 66 5.12 -7.19 6.66
C ALA A 66 4.42 -8.12 7.67
N ALA A 67 3.41 -7.65 8.41
CA ALA A 67 2.76 -8.44 9.47
C ALA A 67 1.28 -8.71 9.16
N ALA A 68 0.78 -9.87 9.58
CA ALA A 68 -0.63 -10.19 9.52
C ALA A 68 -1.46 -9.08 10.23
N PRO A 69 -2.63 -8.70 9.69
CA PRO A 69 -3.50 -7.71 10.33
C PRO A 69 -3.78 -8.08 11.78
N MET A 70 -3.39 -7.21 12.71
CA MET A 70 -3.66 -7.35 14.15
C MET A 70 -4.95 -6.60 14.49
N VAL A 71 -5.91 -7.28 15.10
CA VAL A 71 -7.17 -6.65 15.51
C VAL A 71 -7.01 -5.97 16.87
N ILE A 72 -7.36 -4.68 16.93
CA ILE A 72 -7.50 -3.92 18.18
C ILE A 72 -8.96 -3.95 18.60
N LYS A 73 -9.18 -4.25 19.87
CA LYS A 73 -10.53 -4.32 20.46
C LYS A 73 -10.74 -3.31 21.57
N GLN A 74 -9.66 -2.75 22.10
CA GLN A 74 -9.70 -1.95 23.33
C GLN A 74 -8.73 -0.78 23.25
N GLU A 75 -9.15 0.33 23.83
CA GLU A 75 -8.30 1.46 24.17
C GLU A 75 -8.25 1.65 25.70
N VAL A 76 -7.20 2.29 26.18
CA VAL A 76 -7.00 2.60 27.60
C VAL A 76 -6.42 4.01 27.75
N LYS A 77 -6.80 4.71 28.82
CA LYS A 77 -6.16 5.97 29.20
C LYS A 77 -5.10 5.74 30.28
N LEU A 78 -3.90 6.28 30.04
CA LEU A 78 -2.74 6.14 30.93
C LEU A 78 -2.09 7.51 31.19
N ASP A 79 -1.47 7.64 32.36
CA ASP A 79 -0.60 8.76 32.69
C ASP A 79 0.86 8.29 32.61
N LEU A 80 1.67 8.93 31.78
CA LEU A 80 3.10 8.60 31.62
C LEU A 80 3.96 9.71 32.19
N ARG A 81 4.81 9.38 33.17
CA ARG A 81 5.81 10.32 33.71
C ARG A 81 7.22 9.95 33.26
N PHE A 82 7.90 10.93 32.69
CA PHE A 82 9.32 10.87 32.32
C PHE A 82 10.11 11.78 33.25
N ASP A 83 11.19 11.28 33.81
CA ASP A 83 12.09 12.12 34.62
C ASP A 83 13.17 12.70 33.70
N THR A 84 13.25 14.03 33.66
CA THR A 84 14.25 14.77 32.87
C THR A 84 15.20 15.52 33.79
N ILE A 85 16.31 16.03 33.24
CA ILE A 85 17.24 16.90 34.00
C ILE A 85 16.56 18.18 34.52
N ASN A 86 15.46 18.60 33.89
CA ASN A 86 14.70 19.80 34.24
C ASN A 86 13.47 19.49 35.12
N GLY A 87 13.36 18.26 35.63
CA GLY A 87 12.23 17.79 36.42
C GLY A 87 11.34 16.79 35.68
N GLY A 88 10.27 16.34 36.35
CA GLY A 88 9.35 15.34 35.82
C GLY A 88 8.37 15.92 34.80
N LEU A 89 8.31 15.36 33.60
CA LEU A 89 7.30 15.62 32.58
C LEU A 89 6.20 14.56 32.68
N THR A 90 4.93 14.95 32.79
CA THR A 90 3.81 13.99 32.84
C THR A 90 2.85 14.21 31.68
N LEU A 91 2.68 13.19 30.85
CA LEU A 91 1.62 13.10 29.85
C LEU A 91 0.39 12.53 30.55
N LYS A 92 -0.67 13.33 30.70
CA LYS A 92 -1.91 12.90 31.35
C LYS A 92 -2.95 12.46 30.34
N ASN A 93 -3.76 11.47 30.70
CA ASN A 93 -4.88 10.96 29.91
C ASN A 93 -4.47 10.57 28.48
N LEU A 94 -3.29 9.99 28.32
CA LEU A 94 -2.82 9.48 27.04
C LEU A 94 -3.68 8.29 26.64
N THR A 95 -4.41 8.42 25.53
CA THR A 95 -5.16 7.30 24.94
C THR A 95 -4.20 6.39 24.21
N CYS A 96 -4.16 5.12 24.62
CA CYS A 96 -3.38 4.07 24.00
C CYS A 96 -4.29 2.93 23.54
N TRP A 97 -4.06 2.44 22.33
CA TRP A 97 -4.69 1.21 21.84
C TRP A 97 -3.96 -0.03 22.34
N VAL A 98 -4.71 -1.06 22.72
CA VAL A 98 -4.17 -2.30 23.28
C VAL A 98 -3.94 -3.31 22.15
N VAL A 99 -2.68 -3.64 21.87
CA VAL A 99 -2.30 -4.59 20.81
C VAL A 99 -2.52 -6.04 21.25
N SER A 100 -2.83 -6.98 20.34
CA SER A 100 -3.09 -8.38 20.73
C SER A 100 -1.82 -9.21 21.00
N ASP A 101 -0.80 -9.10 20.15
CA ASP A 101 0.38 -9.99 20.15
C ASP A 101 1.67 -9.33 20.70
N GLY A 102 1.53 -8.21 21.40
CA GLY A 102 2.64 -7.43 21.93
C GLY A 102 3.38 -6.59 20.86
N LEU A 103 4.48 -5.96 21.26
CA LEU A 103 5.34 -5.14 20.39
C LEU A 103 6.61 -5.91 20.01
N PRO A 104 7.22 -5.66 18.84
CA PRO A 104 8.48 -6.31 18.46
C PRO A 104 9.59 -6.11 19.49
N PRO A 105 10.57 -7.05 19.54
CA PRO A 105 11.70 -6.93 20.45
C PRO A 105 12.43 -5.59 20.30
N GLY A 106 12.63 -4.88 21.42
CA GLY A 106 13.35 -3.61 21.45
C GLY A 106 12.49 -2.36 21.27
N MET A 107 11.16 -2.48 21.15
CA MET A 107 10.25 -1.31 21.14
C MET A 107 9.86 -0.84 22.55
N GLY A 108 9.91 -1.73 23.54
CA GLY A 108 9.43 -1.45 24.89
C GLY A 108 7.96 -1.81 25.05
N ASP A 109 7.30 -1.17 26.00
CA ASP A 109 5.92 -1.49 26.41
C ASP A 109 4.89 -0.57 25.74
N ILE A 110 5.32 0.62 25.32
CA ILE A 110 4.47 1.68 24.77
C ILE A 110 5.13 2.31 23.54
N LEU A 111 4.33 2.60 22.50
CA LEU A 111 4.72 3.51 21.42
C LEU A 111 3.90 4.79 21.51
N LEU A 112 4.58 5.93 21.38
CA LEU A 112 3.95 7.25 21.36
C LEU A 112 3.77 7.68 19.92
N SER A 113 2.54 8.06 19.56
CA SER A 113 2.21 8.51 18.20
C SER A 113 2.79 9.87 17.85
N GLU A 114 2.84 10.13 16.54
CA GLU A 114 3.13 11.42 15.92
C GLU A 114 2.41 12.56 16.63
N GLY A 115 1.08 12.49 16.78
CA GLY A 115 0.32 13.56 17.44
C GLY A 115 0.68 13.82 18.91
N VAL A 116 1.30 12.86 19.61
CA VAL A 116 1.86 13.07 20.96
C VAL A 116 3.24 13.70 20.87
N VAL A 117 4.06 13.19 19.96
CA VAL A 117 5.45 13.59 19.73
C VAL A 117 5.51 15.03 19.20
N GLU A 118 4.60 15.43 18.30
CA GLU A 118 4.42 16.82 17.84
C GLU A 118 4.04 17.78 18.96
N ARG A 119 3.13 17.37 19.87
CA ARG A 119 2.74 18.18 21.04
C ARG A 119 3.88 18.37 22.04
N LEU A 120 4.87 17.48 22.00
CA LEU A 120 6.12 17.59 22.75
C LEU A 120 7.20 18.37 21.99
N GLU A 121 6.82 19.03 20.89
CA GLU A 121 7.68 19.86 20.04
C GLU A 121 8.83 19.08 19.39
N TYR A 122 8.68 17.76 19.26
CA TYR A 122 9.61 16.98 18.46
C TYR A 122 9.38 17.28 16.98
N ASN A 123 10.33 17.97 16.38
CA ASN A 123 10.25 18.42 14.99
C ASN A 123 11.50 17.93 14.24
N ALA A 124 11.28 17.14 13.18
CA ALA A 124 12.38 16.57 12.38
C ALA A 124 13.27 17.65 11.76
N GLN A 125 12.69 18.76 11.30
CA GLN A 125 13.45 19.88 10.75
C GLN A 125 14.28 20.57 11.85
N ALA A 126 13.71 20.83 13.02
CA ALA A 126 14.43 21.42 14.14
C ALA A 126 15.60 20.52 14.59
N LEU A 127 15.43 19.20 14.55
CA LEU A 127 16.51 18.24 14.80
C LEU A 127 17.62 18.33 13.75
N LEU A 128 17.28 18.46 12.46
CA LEU A 128 18.26 18.65 11.39
C LEU A 128 18.98 20.01 11.51
N ASP A 129 18.26 21.07 11.86
CA ASP A 129 18.83 22.41 12.07
C ASP A 129 19.81 22.39 13.26
N GLN A 130 19.45 21.71 14.34
CA GLN A 130 20.34 21.48 15.47
C GLN A 130 21.55 20.62 15.08
N ALA A 131 21.35 19.52 14.34
CA ALA A 131 22.44 18.68 13.87
C ALA A 131 23.42 19.48 12.99
N ARG A 132 22.89 20.34 12.11
CA ARG A 132 23.68 21.22 11.25
C ARG A 132 24.53 22.21 12.04
N SER A 133 24.07 22.65 13.21
CA SER A 133 24.85 23.51 14.10
C SER A 133 26.08 22.81 14.69
N VAL A 134 26.03 21.47 14.80
CA VAL A 134 27.13 20.65 15.31
C VAL A 134 28.08 20.24 14.18
N ARG A 135 27.53 19.73 13.07
CA ARG A 135 28.32 19.24 11.92
C ARG A 135 27.56 19.45 10.62
N ASP A 136 28.29 19.80 9.58
CA ASP A 136 27.76 20.06 8.24
C ASP A 136 27.56 18.79 7.41
N VAL A 137 28.45 17.81 7.56
CA VAL A 137 28.39 16.53 6.84
C VAL A 137 28.44 15.36 7.82
N TYR A 138 27.38 14.55 7.80
CA TYR A 138 27.30 13.28 8.51
C TYR A 138 27.53 12.15 7.50
N ASP A 139 28.67 11.47 7.60
CA ASP A 139 28.93 10.26 6.82
C ASP A 139 28.18 9.08 7.46
N MET A 140 27.16 8.58 6.76
CA MET A 140 26.29 7.48 7.22
C MET A 140 26.72 6.13 6.65
N ASP A 141 27.88 6.05 6.00
CA ASP A 141 28.46 4.79 5.54
C ASP A 141 29.05 4.01 6.73
N GLU A 142 28.16 3.42 7.53
CA GLU A 142 28.56 2.48 8.57
C GLU A 142 28.89 1.12 7.92
N ASN A 143 30.18 0.92 7.58
CA ASN A 143 30.72 -0.32 7.01
C ASN A 143 30.73 -1.50 8.01
N VAL A 144 30.07 -1.35 9.17
CA VAL A 144 29.90 -2.38 10.18
C VAL A 144 28.41 -2.64 10.30
N ALA A 145 27.93 -3.73 9.68
CA ALA A 145 26.58 -4.21 9.93
C ALA A 145 26.48 -4.51 11.44
N PRO A 146 25.60 -3.82 12.18
CA PRO A 146 25.51 -4.05 13.61
C PRO A 146 25.00 -5.48 13.85
N PRO A 147 25.57 -6.20 14.83
CA PRO A 147 25.24 -7.59 15.05
C PRO A 147 23.79 -7.72 15.53
N GLY A 148 22.99 -8.51 14.81
CA GLY A 148 21.64 -8.91 15.25
C GLY A 148 20.55 -8.67 14.21
N VAL A 149 19.41 -9.31 14.43
CA VAL A 149 18.18 -9.09 13.66
C VAL A 149 17.57 -7.77 14.08
N ARG A 150 17.39 -6.84 13.15
CA ARG A 150 16.70 -5.55 13.37
C ARG A 150 15.23 -5.71 13.02
N SER A 151 14.32 -5.36 13.93
CA SER A 151 12.90 -5.23 13.60
C SER A 151 12.60 -3.77 13.22
N VAL A 152 12.31 -3.53 11.94
CA VAL A 152 11.64 -2.29 11.51
C VAL A 152 10.16 -2.50 11.77
N LEU A 153 9.59 -1.64 12.59
CA LEU A 153 8.16 -1.65 12.85
C LEU A 153 7.49 -0.63 11.94
N ALA A 154 6.39 -1.03 11.34
CA ALA A 154 5.53 -0.15 10.57
C ALA A 154 4.11 -0.40 11.05
N TYR A 155 3.52 0.62 11.69
CA TYR A 155 2.12 0.62 12.07
C TYR A 155 1.51 1.87 11.46
N ALA A 156 0.98 1.75 10.25
CA ALA A 156 0.00 2.70 9.78
C ALA A 156 -1.29 2.37 10.53
N ALA A 157 -1.88 3.35 11.21
CA ALA A 157 -3.25 3.18 11.63
C ALA A 157 -4.09 3.11 10.36
N ALA A 158 -5.00 2.16 10.32
CA ALA A 158 -6.03 2.19 9.32
C ALA A 158 -6.93 3.40 9.60
N THR A 159 -6.58 4.58 9.10
CA THR A 159 -7.58 5.23 8.26
C THR A 159 -7.73 4.37 7.02
N THR A 160 -8.40 3.22 7.16
CA THR A 160 -9.31 2.74 6.11
C THR A 160 -10.51 3.67 6.11
N ILE A 161 -10.24 4.95 5.92
CA ILE A 161 -11.01 5.73 4.99
C ILE A 161 -10.16 5.58 3.71
N HIS A 162 -10.37 4.48 2.97
CA HIS A 162 -10.71 4.78 1.57
C HIS A 162 -11.83 5.80 1.73
N PRO A 163 -11.69 7.05 1.23
CA PRO A 163 -12.87 7.90 1.14
C PRO A 163 -13.96 6.97 0.63
N GLU A 164 -15.06 6.81 1.39
CA GLU A 164 -16.21 6.12 0.79
C GLU A 164 -16.35 6.84 -0.53
N PRO A 165 -16.14 6.11 -1.65
CA PRO A 165 -16.07 6.75 -2.93
C PRO A 165 -17.34 7.58 -3.00
N THR A 166 -17.17 8.88 -3.22
CA THR A 166 -18.33 9.73 -3.43
C THR A 166 -19.21 9.03 -4.47
N PRO A 167 -20.53 9.22 -4.49
CA PRO A 167 -21.37 8.56 -5.49
C PRO A 167 -20.83 8.70 -6.93
N ALA A 168 -20.08 9.78 -7.21
CA ALA A 168 -19.33 9.99 -8.44
C ALA A 168 -18.08 9.10 -8.61
N GLU A 169 -17.30 8.84 -7.55
CA GLU A 169 -16.16 7.91 -7.57
C GLU A 169 -16.62 6.44 -7.62
N GLU A 170 -17.77 6.12 -7.03
CA GLU A 170 -18.35 4.77 -7.00
C GLU A 170 -18.88 4.38 -8.39
N GLU A 171 -19.39 5.35 -9.14
CA GLU A 171 -19.68 5.24 -10.57
C GLU A 171 -18.43 5.02 -11.44
N LEU A 172 -17.25 5.50 -11.00
CA LEU A 172 -15.99 5.44 -11.75
C LEU A 172 -15.09 4.25 -11.38
N GLN A 173 -15.27 3.64 -10.20
CA GLN A 173 -14.54 2.43 -9.78
C GLN A 173 -14.49 1.30 -10.82
N PRO A 174 -15.61 0.92 -11.47
CA PRO A 174 -15.55 -0.11 -12.52
C PRO A 174 -14.66 0.31 -13.69
N ASP A 175 -14.60 1.60 -14.03
CA ASP A 175 -13.73 2.13 -15.08
C ASP A 175 -12.25 2.21 -14.65
N GLU A 176 -11.98 2.44 -13.36
CA GLU A 176 -10.62 2.44 -12.78
C GLU A 176 -10.04 1.02 -12.63
N GLU A 177 -10.89 0.04 -12.29
CA GLU A 177 -10.54 -1.38 -12.23
C GLU A 177 -10.54 -2.05 -13.61
N GLN A 178 -11.12 -1.38 -14.62
CA GLN A 178 -11.06 -1.82 -16.01
C GLN A 178 -9.60 -1.88 -16.43
N ARG A 179 -9.08 -3.10 -16.59
CA ARG A 179 -7.77 -3.32 -17.20
C ARG A 179 -7.78 -2.61 -18.55
N CYS A 180 -7.03 -1.52 -18.68
CA CYS A 180 -6.89 -0.81 -19.97
C CYS A 180 -6.09 -1.63 -21.01
N PHE A 181 -5.78 -2.89 -20.69
CA PHE A 181 -5.18 -3.84 -21.60
C PHE A 181 -6.27 -4.80 -22.06
N PRO A 182 -6.51 -4.90 -23.38
CA PRO A 182 -7.43 -5.88 -23.90
C PRO A 182 -6.98 -7.30 -23.51
N ASP A 183 -7.94 -8.16 -23.18
CA ASP A 183 -7.65 -9.56 -22.92
C ASP A 183 -7.16 -10.24 -24.21
N ILE A 184 -6.11 -11.07 -24.08
CA ILE A 184 -5.48 -11.77 -25.20
C ILE A 184 -5.75 -13.27 -25.05
N ASP A 185 -6.33 -13.89 -26.08
CA ASP A 185 -6.56 -15.33 -26.13
C ASP A 185 -6.13 -15.88 -27.50
N VAL A 186 -4.90 -16.38 -27.55
CA VAL A 186 -4.28 -16.90 -28.77
C VAL A 186 -4.70 -18.34 -29.08
N THR A 187 -5.36 -18.99 -28.12
CA THR A 187 -5.83 -20.38 -28.21
C THR A 187 -7.32 -20.50 -28.51
N GLN A 188 -8.05 -19.38 -28.55
CA GLN A 188 -9.48 -19.38 -28.78
C GLN A 188 -9.84 -20.06 -30.11
N ASP A 189 -10.87 -20.89 -30.06
CA ASP A 189 -11.49 -21.38 -31.28
C ASP A 189 -12.21 -20.22 -31.99
N ARG A 190 -11.87 -20.04 -33.26
CA ARG A 190 -12.35 -18.89 -34.05
C ARG A 190 -13.84 -18.98 -34.32
N GLU A 191 -14.42 -20.17 -34.45
CA GLU A 191 -15.85 -20.35 -34.70
C GLU A 191 -16.65 -20.14 -33.41
N GLU A 192 -16.15 -20.66 -32.28
CA GLU A 192 -16.76 -20.45 -30.96
C GLU A 192 -16.73 -18.98 -30.56
N ALA A 193 -15.59 -18.30 -30.72
CA ALA A 193 -15.45 -16.87 -30.42
C ALA A 193 -16.42 -16.04 -31.26
N ARG A 194 -16.52 -16.34 -32.56
CA ARG A 194 -17.48 -15.69 -33.46
C ARG A 194 -18.91 -15.93 -33.00
N ALA A 195 -19.27 -17.15 -32.62
CA ALA A 195 -20.62 -17.48 -32.17
C ALA A 195 -20.99 -16.69 -30.90
N LEU A 196 -20.04 -16.58 -29.96
CA LEU A 196 -20.20 -15.78 -28.76
C LEU A 196 -20.38 -14.28 -29.07
N GLU A 197 -19.53 -13.72 -29.94
CA GLU A 197 -19.63 -12.33 -30.41
C GLU A 197 -21.00 -12.05 -31.03
N TRP A 198 -21.50 -12.97 -31.86
CA TRP A 198 -22.82 -12.84 -32.47
C TRP A 198 -23.94 -12.89 -31.44
N GLY A 199 -23.86 -13.79 -30.45
CA GLY A 199 -24.85 -13.86 -29.37
C GLY A 199 -24.95 -12.55 -28.58
N ILE A 200 -23.83 -11.85 -28.38
CA ILE A 200 -23.83 -10.53 -27.74
C ILE A 200 -24.49 -9.48 -28.64
N LEU A 201 -24.16 -9.45 -29.93
CA LEU A 201 -24.77 -8.52 -30.89
C LEU A 201 -26.28 -8.75 -31.00
N GLU A 202 -26.73 -10.00 -31.00
CA GLU A 202 -28.15 -10.35 -30.99
C GLU A 202 -28.85 -9.90 -29.70
N GLY A 203 -28.21 -10.10 -28.54
CA GLY A 203 -28.71 -9.56 -27.27
C GLY A 203 -28.85 -8.04 -27.27
N LYS A 204 -27.93 -7.31 -27.92
CA LYS A 204 -28.02 -5.85 -28.07
C LYS A 204 -29.12 -5.41 -29.03
N LEU A 205 -29.43 -6.20 -30.07
CA LEU A 205 -30.58 -5.98 -30.93
C LEU A 205 -31.91 -6.15 -30.19
N ASP A 206 -31.99 -7.13 -29.29
CA ASP A 206 -33.17 -7.36 -28.46
C ASP A 206 -33.35 -6.28 -27.40
N GLU A 207 -32.26 -5.81 -26.79
CA GLU A 207 -32.26 -4.66 -25.88
C GLU A 207 -32.80 -3.41 -26.59
N ALA A 208 -32.32 -3.12 -27.81
CA ALA A 208 -32.83 -2.01 -28.63
C ALA A 208 -34.33 -2.16 -28.95
N ALA A 209 -34.79 -3.39 -29.25
CA ALA A 209 -36.21 -3.68 -29.48
C ALA A 209 -37.07 -3.36 -28.26
N ASN A 210 -36.62 -3.78 -27.08
CA ASN A 210 -37.32 -3.54 -25.81
C ASN A 210 -37.39 -2.05 -25.44
N LEU A 211 -36.43 -1.25 -25.90
CA LEU A 211 -36.41 0.21 -25.74
C LEU A 211 -37.28 0.97 -26.76
N GLY A 212 -38.04 0.26 -27.61
CA GLY A 212 -39.00 0.84 -28.54
C GLY A 212 -38.48 1.03 -29.96
N CYS A 213 -37.41 0.35 -30.34
CA CYS A 213 -36.94 0.31 -31.73
C CYS A 213 -37.99 -0.31 -32.68
N SER A 214 -38.20 0.28 -33.85
CA SER A 214 -39.09 -0.27 -34.87
C SER A 214 -38.53 -1.58 -35.46
N ALA A 215 -39.41 -2.47 -35.90
CA ALA A 215 -39.02 -3.74 -36.50
C ALA A 215 -38.19 -3.56 -37.79
N GLU A 216 -38.51 -2.55 -38.59
CA GLU A 216 -37.76 -2.20 -39.81
C GLU A 216 -36.34 -1.76 -39.50
N PHE A 217 -36.15 -0.92 -38.47
CA PHE A 217 -34.82 -0.46 -38.06
C PHE A 217 -34.01 -1.59 -37.47
N ARG A 218 -34.62 -2.44 -36.62
CA ARG A 218 -33.96 -3.64 -36.06
C ARG A 218 -33.49 -4.58 -37.16
N ALA A 219 -34.31 -4.83 -38.18
CA ALA A 219 -33.95 -5.70 -39.30
C ALA A 219 -32.74 -5.14 -40.07
N LYS A 220 -32.74 -3.83 -40.36
CA LYS A 220 -31.63 -3.17 -41.03
C LYS A 220 -30.35 -3.16 -40.20
N LEU A 221 -30.46 -2.96 -38.89
CA LEU A 221 -29.31 -3.02 -37.98
C LEU A 221 -28.74 -4.43 -37.87
N ALA A 222 -29.59 -5.46 -37.85
CA ALA A 222 -29.16 -6.85 -37.84
C ALA A 222 -28.42 -7.24 -39.14
N GLU A 223 -28.88 -6.76 -40.29
CA GLU A 223 -28.21 -6.94 -41.58
C GLU A 223 -26.79 -6.33 -41.57
N LEU A 224 -26.67 -5.07 -41.11
CA LEU A 224 -25.38 -4.39 -40.99
C LEU A 224 -24.43 -5.08 -40.01
N LEU A 225 -24.91 -5.48 -38.83
CA LEU A 225 -24.08 -6.17 -37.84
C LEU A 225 -23.63 -7.55 -38.33
N SER A 226 -24.45 -8.22 -39.15
CA SER A 226 -24.08 -9.48 -39.79
C SER A 226 -22.99 -9.27 -40.84
N GLU A 227 -23.13 -8.23 -41.67
CA GLU A 227 -22.16 -7.86 -42.71
C GLU A 227 -20.79 -7.51 -42.11
N TYR A 228 -20.76 -6.69 -41.05
CA TYR A 228 -19.54 -6.22 -40.39
C TYR A 228 -19.22 -6.98 -39.10
N ARG A 229 -19.66 -8.24 -39.00
CA ARG A 229 -19.45 -9.08 -37.81
C ARG A 229 -17.97 -9.22 -37.45
N ASP A 230 -17.11 -9.24 -38.46
CA ASP A 230 -15.66 -9.41 -38.32
C ASP A 230 -14.94 -8.20 -37.71
N VAL A 231 -15.60 -7.05 -37.57
CA VAL A 231 -15.07 -5.83 -36.93
C VAL A 231 -15.05 -5.94 -35.39
N PHE A 232 -15.92 -6.76 -34.80
CA PHE A 232 -16.06 -6.86 -33.35
C PHE A 232 -15.20 -7.97 -32.77
N ARG A 233 -14.53 -7.71 -31.64
CA ARG A 233 -13.76 -8.71 -30.88
C ARG A 233 -13.99 -8.55 -29.38
N ILE A 234 -14.23 -9.66 -28.69
CA ILE A 234 -14.29 -9.69 -27.22
C ILE A 234 -12.87 -9.81 -26.65
N LYS A 235 -12.04 -10.64 -27.28
CA LYS A 235 -10.63 -10.86 -26.92
C LYS A 235 -9.77 -10.73 -28.16
N LEU A 236 -8.57 -10.19 -27.99
CA LEU A 236 -7.58 -10.15 -29.06
C LEU A 236 -7.04 -11.55 -29.32
N GLY A 237 -7.19 -12.01 -30.56
CA GLY A 237 -6.64 -13.29 -31.02
C GLY A 237 -5.61 -13.11 -32.12
N ARG A 238 -5.38 -14.19 -32.87
CA ARG A 238 -4.49 -14.20 -34.06
C ARG A 238 -5.21 -13.69 -35.30
N ASP A 239 -5.81 -12.51 -35.20
CA ASP A 239 -6.34 -11.82 -36.37
C ASP A 239 -5.17 -11.41 -37.28
N PRO A 240 -5.28 -11.56 -38.60
CA PRO A 240 -4.24 -11.10 -39.50
C PRO A 240 -4.08 -9.58 -39.37
N PRO A 241 -2.85 -9.06 -39.50
CA PRO A 241 -2.66 -7.62 -39.58
C PRO A 241 -3.44 -7.07 -40.78
N VAL A 242 -3.84 -5.79 -40.67
CA VAL A 242 -4.40 -5.05 -41.80
C VAL A 242 -3.47 -5.19 -43.01
N ASP A 243 -4.05 -5.35 -44.20
CA ASP A 243 -3.31 -5.46 -45.46
C ASP A 243 -2.65 -4.13 -45.82
N MET A 244 -1.52 -3.88 -45.16
CA MET A 244 -0.73 -2.67 -45.27
C MET A 244 0.75 -3.04 -45.20
N PRO A 245 1.61 -2.41 -46.03
CA PRO A 245 3.05 -2.59 -45.93
C PRO A 245 3.56 -2.22 -44.53
N PRO A 246 4.62 -2.88 -44.02
CA PRO A 246 5.20 -2.55 -42.73
C PRO A 246 5.59 -1.08 -42.62
N LEU A 247 5.27 -0.47 -41.47
CA LEU A 247 5.64 0.91 -41.17
C LEU A 247 7.17 1.06 -41.19
N LYS A 248 7.68 2.00 -42.00
CA LYS A 248 9.09 2.39 -42.03
C LYS A 248 9.28 3.70 -41.28
N VAL A 249 10.08 3.67 -40.21
CA VAL A 249 10.39 4.86 -39.41
C VAL A 249 11.65 5.52 -39.98
N THR A 250 11.52 6.78 -40.44
CA THR A 250 12.66 7.60 -40.90
C THR A 250 13.20 8.44 -39.75
N LEU A 251 14.47 8.22 -39.40
CA LEU A 251 15.14 9.01 -38.37
C LEU A 251 15.62 10.35 -38.93
N LYS A 252 15.75 11.36 -38.06
CA LYS A 252 16.42 12.62 -38.43
C LYS A 252 17.89 12.35 -38.78
N PRO A 253 18.53 13.15 -39.67
CA PRO A 253 19.90 12.91 -40.15
C PRO A 253 20.97 12.80 -39.05
N ASP A 254 20.73 13.44 -37.91
CA ASP A 254 21.62 13.54 -36.74
C ASP A 254 21.16 12.69 -35.55
N ALA A 255 20.13 11.84 -35.72
CA ALA A 255 19.60 11.01 -34.65
C ALA A 255 20.62 9.96 -34.21
N VAL A 256 20.94 9.95 -32.91
CA VAL A 256 21.79 8.94 -32.28
C VAL A 256 20.94 8.01 -31.41
N PRO A 257 21.18 6.69 -31.42
CA PRO A 257 20.51 5.77 -30.50
C PRO A 257 20.82 6.13 -29.04
N VAL A 258 19.78 6.23 -28.21
CA VAL A 258 19.91 6.51 -26.77
C VAL A 258 19.45 5.31 -25.97
N ARG A 259 20.24 4.93 -24.96
CA ARG A 259 19.88 3.87 -24.00
C ARG A 259 19.49 4.47 -22.67
N CYS A 260 18.21 4.36 -22.32
CA CYS A 260 17.71 4.75 -21.01
C CYS A 260 17.96 3.63 -19.98
N LYS A 261 18.28 4.01 -18.74
CA LYS A 261 18.33 3.05 -17.63
C LYS A 261 16.93 2.49 -17.35
N ALA A 262 16.84 1.18 -17.11
CA ALA A 262 15.57 0.55 -16.75
C ALA A 262 15.05 1.11 -15.41
N ARG A 263 13.74 1.39 -15.35
CA ARG A 263 13.09 1.82 -14.10
C ARG A 263 12.98 0.66 -13.12
N ARG A 264 13.11 0.97 -11.82
CA ARG A 264 12.86 0.01 -10.75
C ARG A 264 11.37 -0.01 -10.47
N TYR A 265 10.76 -1.18 -10.56
CA TYR A 265 9.34 -1.42 -10.27
C TYR A 265 9.21 -2.29 -9.02
N ALA A 266 8.13 -2.09 -8.26
CA ALA A 266 7.75 -2.94 -7.14
C ALA A 266 7.53 -4.40 -7.61
N PRO A 267 7.69 -5.40 -6.72
CA PRO A 267 7.59 -6.82 -7.10
C PRO A 267 6.27 -7.18 -7.80
N GLU A 268 5.15 -6.64 -7.35
CA GLU A 268 3.81 -6.88 -7.92
C GLU A 268 3.71 -6.36 -9.36
N HIS A 269 4.16 -5.12 -9.60
CA HIS A 269 4.19 -4.54 -10.94
C HIS A 269 5.10 -5.33 -11.88
N ARG A 270 6.25 -5.81 -11.38
CA ARG A 270 7.15 -6.67 -12.17
C ARG A 270 6.50 -8.00 -12.53
N ALA A 271 5.73 -8.59 -11.61
CA ALA A 271 5.02 -9.84 -11.87
C ALA A 271 3.94 -9.65 -12.95
N PHE A 272 3.17 -8.55 -12.86
CA PHE A 272 2.20 -8.17 -13.89
C PHE A 272 2.87 -7.98 -15.25
N MET A 273 3.88 -7.11 -15.34
CA MET A 273 4.59 -6.83 -16.60
C MET A 273 5.16 -8.11 -17.21
N LYS A 274 5.77 -8.97 -16.40
CA LYS A 274 6.31 -10.25 -16.86
C LYS A 274 5.23 -11.16 -17.44
N LYS A 275 4.06 -11.23 -16.80
CA LYS A 275 2.93 -12.02 -17.30
C LYS A 275 2.41 -11.44 -18.62
N HIS A 276 2.17 -10.14 -18.67
CA HIS A 276 1.62 -9.48 -19.85
C HIS A 276 2.58 -9.50 -21.05
N ASP A 277 3.87 -9.26 -20.83
CA ASP A 277 4.90 -9.38 -21.88
C ASP A 277 4.95 -10.80 -22.45
N GLN A 278 4.74 -11.83 -21.62
CA GLN A 278 4.68 -13.21 -22.08
C GLN A 278 3.44 -13.45 -22.97
N GLU A 279 2.27 -12.94 -22.59
CA GLU A 279 1.05 -13.01 -23.41
C GLU A 279 1.27 -12.35 -24.79
N LEU A 280 1.94 -11.20 -24.85
CA LEU A 280 2.28 -10.51 -26.10
C LEU A 280 3.28 -11.30 -26.97
N ILE A 281 4.26 -11.96 -26.36
CA ILE A 281 5.22 -12.81 -27.07
C ILE A 281 4.53 -14.05 -27.64
N ASP A 282 3.67 -14.71 -26.85
CA ASP A 282 2.93 -15.90 -27.26
C ASP A 282 1.91 -15.58 -28.37
N ALA A 283 1.41 -14.33 -28.39
CA ALA A 283 0.61 -13.76 -29.47
C ALA A 283 1.40 -13.34 -30.72
N GLY A 284 2.74 -13.36 -30.66
CA GLY A 284 3.59 -12.93 -31.77
C GLY A 284 3.60 -11.42 -32.02
N LEU A 285 3.09 -10.62 -31.07
CA LEU A 285 3.05 -9.16 -31.15
C LEU A 285 4.37 -8.51 -30.72
N CYS A 286 5.17 -9.24 -29.94
CA CYS A 286 6.49 -8.80 -29.47
C CYS A 286 7.52 -9.90 -29.65
N TYR A 287 8.80 -9.51 -29.81
CA TYR A 287 9.91 -10.44 -29.85
C TYR A 287 11.13 -9.87 -29.14
N ARG A 288 12.01 -10.76 -28.66
CA ARG A 288 13.28 -10.35 -28.05
C ARG A 288 14.25 -9.89 -29.14
N ASN A 289 14.63 -8.62 -29.12
CA ASN A 289 15.64 -8.08 -30.04
C ASN A 289 17.07 -8.29 -29.47
N PRO A 290 17.90 -9.19 -30.06
CA PRO A 290 19.27 -9.45 -29.58
C PRO A 290 20.26 -8.32 -29.91
N HIS A 291 19.87 -7.38 -30.77
CA HIS A 291 20.69 -6.24 -31.19
C HIS A 291 20.44 -4.99 -30.34
N SER A 292 19.50 -5.06 -29.38
CA SER A 292 19.33 -4.03 -28.36
C SER A 292 20.48 -4.13 -27.36
N LYS A 293 21.59 -3.42 -27.63
CA LYS A 293 22.77 -3.36 -26.76
C LYS A 293 22.79 -2.11 -25.90
#